data_AF-A0A5Q0CDY1-F1
#
_entry.id   AF-A0A5Q0CDY1-F1
#
_cell.length_a   1.000
_cell.length_b   1.000
_cell.length_c   1.000
_cell.angle_alpha   90.00
_cell.angle_beta   90.00
_cell.angle_gamma   90.00
#
_symmetry.space_group_name_H-M   'P 1'
#
loop_
_entity.id
_entity.type
_entity.pdbx_description
1 polymer ?
#
loop_
_entity_poly.entity_id
_entity_poly.type
_entity_poly.pdbx_seq_one_letter_code
_entity_poly.pdbx_strand_id
1 'polypeptide(L)'
;MEIRKDQRRRPSKWSAELSGRRLSFRCLPTEEAWCDLVPYDIEALPANLRPVAARLSESITFSESITKGANGHVLIGHHRLLERMVVVKFYYWGDGVHIEPAMLARLESAHVLKVDHAEAVDADDAFFITRYCSAGDLDDELATRVFGPVEAIDALLQFGAGVSYLHGEGYVHRDLKPSNLFVTDDGSRVIGDFGSVVRIGEDDVANSLSKHSIIYRPPEDFVGNQFYRQGDIYQLGMVLYQLLGGVLPYEIENWLTPRQIAIGAALDDFDRQAFYNSSIEALIRKGNVLKLESLPPYVPDTLKRVIRKACHLDKDSRYPTAADLLATLNNIRRRVFDWRIDNGVLTLRNRNRIYRIVPAGSQFHIEKQVSVGWRRQRELVSDTIVGAITNVERTIA
;
A
#
# COMPACT_ATOMS: atom_id res chain seq x y z
N MET A 1 10.05 9.86 57.47
CA MET A 1 9.16 10.51 56.48
C MET A 1 10.02 10.78 55.26
N GLU A 2 10.23 9.75 54.43
CA GLU A 2 11.13 9.79 53.28
C GLU A 2 10.50 8.91 52.21
N ILE A 3 9.90 9.55 51.20
CA ILE A 3 9.14 8.88 50.15
C ILE A 3 10.12 8.51 49.04
N ARG A 4 10.44 7.21 48.97
CA ARG A 4 11.04 6.57 47.79
C ARG A 4 10.08 6.74 46.60
N LYS A 5 10.53 7.41 45.54
CA LYS A 5 9.83 7.46 44.25
C LYS A 5 10.05 6.14 43.51
N ASP A 6 8.95 5.39 43.47
CA ASP A 6 8.77 4.11 42.82
C ASP A 6 8.83 4.21 41.27
N GLN A 7 9.45 3.20 40.66
CA GLN A 7 9.58 3.02 39.22
C GLN A 7 8.22 2.67 38.60
N ARG A 8 7.54 3.65 38.02
CA ARG A 8 6.34 3.39 37.22
C ARG A 8 6.74 2.71 35.90
N ARG A 9 6.34 1.44 35.79
CA ARG A 9 6.36 0.58 34.60
C ARG A 9 5.82 1.33 33.37
N ARG A 10 6.62 1.31 32.29
CA ARG A 10 6.24 1.81 30.96
C ARG A 10 5.07 0.98 30.41
N PRO A 11 4.02 1.59 29.86
CA PRO A 11 3.03 0.86 29.06
C PRO A 11 3.69 0.29 27.80
N SER A 12 3.20 -0.87 27.35
CA SER A 12 3.73 -1.59 26.18
C SER A 12 3.70 -0.72 24.92
N LYS A 13 4.78 -0.78 24.14
CA LYS A 13 5.05 -0.02 22.91
C LYS A 13 3.90 -0.04 21.87
N TRP A 14 3.04 -1.07 21.91
CA TRP A 14 1.93 -1.27 20.97
C TRP A 14 0.74 -0.29 21.12
N SER A 15 0.52 0.31 22.29
CA SER A 15 -0.62 1.21 22.51
C SER A 15 -0.30 2.69 22.35
N ALA A 16 0.98 3.07 22.33
CA ALA A 16 1.41 4.47 22.36
C ALA A 16 1.74 5.07 20.98
N GLU A 17 1.96 4.26 19.94
CA GLU A 17 2.25 4.75 18.58
C GLU A 17 0.98 4.97 17.73
N LEU A 18 -0.21 4.57 18.19
CA LEU A 18 -1.48 4.71 17.46
C LEU A 18 -2.20 6.06 17.67
N SER A 19 -1.69 6.94 18.54
CA SER A 19 -2.39 8.19 18.91
C SER A 19 -1.74 9.48 18.45
N GLY A 20 -0.82 9.45 17.47
CA GLY A 20 0.01 10.62 17.16
C GLY A 20 0.35 10.78 15.70
N ARG A 21 -0.65 11.03 14.83
CA ARG A 21 -0.59 11.87 13.61
C ARG A 21 -1.97 11.88 12.97
N ARG A 22 -2.82 12.84 13.35
CA ARG A 22 -3.95 13.24 12.51
C ARG A 22 -3.37 13.98 11.30
N LEU A 23 -3.14 13.26 10.20
CA LEU A 23 -3.29 13.90 8.89
C LEU A 23 -4.79 13.86 8.61
N SER A 24 -5.47 14.97 8.83
CA SER A 24 -6.87 15.11 8.44
C SER A 24 -6.93 15.15 6.91
N PHE A 25 -7.04 13.99 6.27
CA PHE A 25 -7.63 13.93 4.95
C PHE A 25 -9.13 14.05 5.16
N ARG A 26 -9.69 15.16 4.70
CA ARG A 26 -11.12 15.39 4.68
C ARG A 26 -11.67 14.34 3.71
N CYS A 27 -12.51 13.41 4.16
CA CYS A 27 -13.39 12.71 3.23
C CYS A 27 -14.08 13.82 2.43
N LEU A 28 -13.86 13.86 1.12
CA LEU A 28 -14.62 14.76 0.28
C LEU A 28 -16.10 14.36 0.38
N PRO A 29 -17.01 15.32 0.20
CA PRO A 29 -18.38 15.13 0.60
C PRO A 29 -19.05 14.00 -0.21
N THR A 30 -20.11 13.41 0.34
CA THR A 30 -21.05 12.57 -0.41
C THR A 30 -21.61 13.32 -1.63
N GLU A 31 -22.23 12.63 -2.60
CA GLU A 31 -22.81 13.21 -3.83
C GLU A 31 -23.63 14.51 -3.62
N GLU A 32 -24.22 14.72 -2.45
CA GLU A 32 -25.04 15.88 -2.10
C GLU A 32 -24.25 17.17 -1.75
N ALA A 33 -22.94 17.11 -1.50
CA ALA A 33 -22.18 18.26 -0.98
C ALA A 33 -21.07 18.79 -1.91
N TRP A 34 -21.08 18.38 -3.19
CA TRP A 34 -20.16 18.93 -4.21
C TRP A 34 -20.54 20.35 -4.68
N CYS A 35 -21.81 20.73 -4.55
CA CYS A 35 -22.29 22.07 -4.93
C CYS A 35 -21.64 23.21 -4.13
N ASP A 36 -21.09 22.90 -2.94
CA ASP A 36 -20.49 23.89 -2.04
C ASP A 36 -18.95 23.99 -2.18
N LEU A 37 -18.34 23.23 -3.09
CA LEU A 37 -16.89 23.25 -3.29
C LEU A 37 -16.48 24.43 -4.17
N VAL A 38 -15.47 25.16 -3.70
CA VAL A 38 -14.83 26.23 -4.48
C VAL A 38 -14.15 25.59 -5.70
N PRO A 39 -14.45 26.05 -6.92
CA PRO A 39 -13.80 25.53 -8.10
C PRO A 39 -12.28 25.72 -8.03
N TYR A 40 -11.54 24.69 -8.46
CA TYR A 40 -10.10 24.74 -8.57
C TYR A 40 -9.68 25.74 -9.65
N ASP A 41 -8.69 26.57 -9.33
CA ASP A 41 -8.09 27.51 -10.28
C ASP A 41 -7.11 26.78 -11.20
N ILE A 42 -7.56 26.48 -12.42
CA ILE A 42 -6.75 25.79 -13.44
C ILE A 42 -5.54 26.62 -13.90
N GLU A 43 -5.47 27.92 -13.60
CA GLU A 43 -4.29 28.75 -13.91
C GLU A 43 -3.06 28.34 -13.09
N ALA A 44 -3.24 27.59 -12.00
CA ALA A 44 -2.15 27.00 -11.24
C ALA A 44 -1.40 25.88 -11.99
N LEU A 45 -1.94 25.36 -13.09
CA LEU A 45 -1.29 24.33 -13.90
C LEU A 45 -0.18 24.91 -14.81
N PRO A 46 0.79 24.07 -15.24
CA PRO A 46 1.72 24.41 -16.31
C PRO A 46 1.01 24.89 -17.58
N ALA A 47 1.60 25.85 -18.28
CA ALA A 47 0.97 26.54 -19.42
C ALA A 47 0.53 25.59 -20.55
N ASN A 48 1.26 24.50 -20.78
CA ASN A 48 0.92 23.52 -21.81
C ASN A 48 -0.31 22.66 -21.45
N LEU A 49 -0.61 22.48 -20.15
CA LEU A 49 -1.76 21.68 -19.69
C LEU A 49 -3.07 22.49 -19.62
N ARG A 50 -2.99 23.82 -19.48
CA ARG A 50 -4.16 24.70 -19.30
C ARG A 50 -5.21 24.60 -20.40
N PRO A 51 -4.87 24.54 -21.71
CA PRO A 51 -5.87 24.42 -22.77
C PRO A 51 -6.74 23.16 -22.64
N VAL A 52 -6.12 22.04 -22.27
CA VAL A 52 -6.83 20.78 -22.04
C VAL A 52 -7.67 20.85 -20.78
N ALA A 53 -7.14 21.39 -19.68
CA ALA A 53 -7.91 21.60 -18.45
C ALA A 53 -9.13 22.52 -18.66
N ALA A 54 -8.98 23.59 -19.46
CA ALA A 54 -10.08 24.48 -19.82
C ALA A 54 -11.17 23.76 -20.63
N ARG A 55 -10.78 22.95 -21.64
CA ARG A 55 -11.71 22.11 -22.40
C ARG A 55 -12.44 21.12 -21.50
N LEU A 56 -11.72 20.41 -20.61
CA LEU A 56 -12.32 19.47 -19.67
C LEU A 56 -13.28 20.16 -18.70
N SER A 57 -13.02 21.44 -18.36
CA SER A 57 -13.89 22.24 -17.49
C SER A 57 -15.28 22.51 -18.08
N GLU A 58 -15.50 22.26 -19.38
CA GLU A 58 -16.82 22.28 -20.03
C GLU A 58 -17.74 21.13 -19.59
N SER A 59 -17.17 20.03 -19.07
CA SER A 59 -17.93 18.88 -18.57
C SER A 59 -17.64 18.52 -17.11
N ILE A 60 -16.49 18.95 -16.58
CA ILE A 60 -16.01 18.63 -15.23
C ILE A 60 -15.92 19.92 -14.41
N THR A 61 -16.50 19.94 -13.22
CA THR A 61 -16.23 20.99 -12.24
C THR A 61 -15.08 20.54 -11.34
N PHE A 62 -13.86 21.03 -11.59
CA PHE A 62 -12.70 20.72 -10.75
C PHE A 62 -12.83 21.37 -9.38
N SER A 63 -12.51 20.64 -8.32
CA SER A 63 -12.62 21.09 -6.93
C SER A 63 -11.30 21.06 -6.17
N GLU A 64 -10.34 20.24 -6.60
CA GLU A 64 -9.07 20.06 -5.92
C GLU A 64 -7.97 19.61 -6.89
N SER A 65 -6.72 19.95 -6.56
CA SER A 65 -5.54 19.28 -7.12
C SER A 65 -4.82 18.48 -6.04
N ILE A 66 -4.51 17.22 -6.33
CA ILE A 66 -3.63 16.41 -5.49
C ILE A 66 -2.19 16.63 -5.91
N THR A 67 -1.34 17.04 -4.97
CA THR A 67 0.12 17.11 -5.12
C THR A 67 0.85 15.89 -4.56
N LYS A 68 0.14 14.93 -3.95
CA LYS A 68 0.67 13.61 -3.59
C LYS A 68 0.92 12.80 -4.87
N GLY A 69 2.11 12.95 -5.46
CA GLY A 69 2.54 12.14 -6.60
C GLY A 69 3.71 12.80 -7.33
N ALA A 70 4.82 12.09 -7.47
CA ALA A 70 6.05 12.64 -8.06
C ALA A 70 6.01 12.72 -9.61
N ASN A 71 4.97 12.17 -10.25
CA ASN A 71 4.97 11.86 -11.69
C ASN A 71 3.87 12.59 -12.48
N GLY A 72 3.33 13.72 -11.99
CA GLY A 72 2.33 14.46 -12.76
C GLY A 72 1.44 15.40 -11.96
N HIS A 73 0.44 15.96 -12.63
CA HIS A 73 -0.59 16.81 -12.02
C HIS A 73 -1.91 16.05 -11.94
N VAL A 74 -2.50 15.97 -10.75
CA VAL A 74 -3.76 15.26 -10.52
C VAL A 74 -4.84 16.26 -10.13
N LEU A 75 -5.95 16.26 -10.86
CA LEU A 75 -7.14 17.05 -10.55
C LEU A 75 -8.29 16.12 -10.18
N ILE A 76 -9.07 16.53 -9.19
CA ILE A 76 -10.34 15.91 -8.83
C ILE A 76 -11.46 16.86 -9.22
N GLY A 77 -12.53 16.32 -9.81
CA GLY A 77 -13.70 17.11 -10.15
C GLY A 77 -14.97 16.27 -10.34
N HIS A 78 -16.11 16.93 -10.33
CA HIS A 78 -17.40 16.31 -10.58
C HIS A 78 -17.75 16.38 -12.07
N HIS A 79 -17.92 15.22 -12.71
CA HIS A 79 -18.31 15.14 -14.12
C HIS A 79 -19.83 15.32 -14.26
N ARG A 80 -20.26 16.46 -14.81
CA ARG A 80 -21.67 16.88 -14.83
C ARG A 80 -22.61 15.92 -15.54
N LEU A 81 -22.18 15.33 -16.66
CA LEU A 81 -23.02 14.38 -17.42
C LEU A 81 -23.02 12.96 -16.85
N LEU A 82 -21.97 12.56 -16.13
CA LEU A 82 -21.86 11.22 -15.56
C LEU A 82 -22.32 11.19 -14.11
N GLU A 83 -22.64 12.37 -13.55
CA GLU A 83 -23.07 12.59 -12.17
C GLU A 83 -22.19 11.86 -11.15
N ARG A 84 -20.86 11.92 -11.35
CA ARG A 84 -19.89 11.24 -10.48
C ARG A 84 -18.57 11.98 -10.40
N MET A 85 -17.83 11.68 -9.34
CA MET A 85 -16.46 12.15 -9.17
C MET A 85 -15.48 11.44 -10.08
N VAL A 86 -14.58 12.23 -10.66
CA VAL A 86 -13.52 11.77 -11.55
C VAL A 86 -12.17 12.33 -11.14
N VAL A 87 -11.14 11.59 -11.51
CA VAL A 87 -9.73 11.99 -11.37
C VAL A 87 -9.17 12.18 -12.78
N VAL A 88 -8.58 13.34 -13.03
CA VAL A 88 -7.82 13.64 -14.25
C VAL A 88 -6.34 13.71 -13.88
N LYS A 89 -5.53 12.80 -14.42
CA LYS A 89 -4.09 12.80 -14.19
C LYS A 89 -3.35 13.14 -15.48
N PHE A 90 -2.56 14.20 -15.43
CA PHE A 90 -1.58 14.57 -16.45
C PHE A 90 -0.23 13.95 -16.10
N TYR A 91 0.47 13.39 -17.08
CA TYR A 91 1.76 12.74 -16.89
C TYR A 91 2.63 12.86 -18.14
N TYR A 92 3.94 12.83 -17.94
CA TYR A 92 4.91 12.79 -19.03
C TYR A 92 4.90 11.41 -19.68
N TRP A 93 4.78 11.37 -21.01
CA TRP A 93 4.82 10.17 -21.83
C TRP A 93 5.80 10.26 -23.01
N GLY A 94 6.42 11.43 -23.22
CA GLY A 94 7.51 11.63 -24.19
C GLY A 94 8.59 10.56 -24.04
N ASP A 95 9.25 10.21 -25.15
CA ASP A 95 10.20 9.10 -25.31
C ASP A 95 9.61 7.69 -25.50
N GLY A 96 8.27 7.53 -25.50
CA GLY A 96 7.61 6.24 -25.83
C GLY A 96 7.89 5.12 -24.82
N VAL A 97 8.43 5.47 -23.65
CA VAL A 97 8.72 4.54 -22.55
C VAL A 97 7.43 4.16 -21.83
N HIS A 98 6.53 5.12 -21.65
CA HIS A 98 5.24 4.94 -20.99
C HIS A 98 4.20 4.31 -21.94
N ILE A 99 3.22 3.64 -21.36
CA ILE A 99 2.09 3.12 -22.12
C ILE A 99 1.35 4.24 -22.86
N GLU A 100 1.05 4.00 -24.13
CA GLU A 100 0.26 4.92 -24.95
C GLU A 100 -1.11 5.20 -24.29
N PRO A 101 -1.57 6.46 -24.23
CA PRO A 101 -2.86 6.81 -23.64
C PRO A 101 -4.02 5.95 -24.16
N ALA A 102 -4.09 5.71 -25.47
CA ALA A 102 -5.12 4.87 -26.06
C ALA A 102 -5.09 3.41 -25.57
N MET A 103 -3.91 2.88 -25.24
CA MET A 103 -3.77 1.52 -24.72
C MET A 103 -4.22 1.43 -23.25
N LEU A 104 -4.03 2.49 -22.45
CA LEU A 104 -4.56 2.57 -21.09
C LEU A 104 -6.08 2.38 -21.04
N ALA A 105 -6.79 3.05 -21.95
CA ALA A 105 -8.26 2.95 -22.03
C ALA A 105 -8.77 1.56 -22.46
N ARG A 106 -7.89 0.69 -22.97
CA ARG A 106 -8.23 -0.68 -23.39
C ARG A 106 -8.02 -1.72 -22.29
N LEU A 107 -7.31 -1.38 -21.22
CA LEU A 107 -7.12 -2.26 -20.08
C LEU A 107 -8.45 -2.43 -19.34
N GLU A 108 -8.94 -3.67 -19.26
CA GLU A 108 -10.21 -3.98 -18.62
C GLU A 108 -10.09 -5.22 -17.74
N SER A 109 -10.13 -4.99 -16.42
CA SER A 109 -10.08 -6.04 -15.40
C SER A 109 -10.77 -5.56 -14.14
N ALA A 110 -11.40 -6.48 -13.40
CA ALA A 110 -12.05 -6.19 -12.12
C ALA A 110 -11.08 -5.66 -11.04
N HIS A 111 -9.77 -5.84 -11.25
CA HIS A 111 -8.71 -5.48 -10.30
C HIS A 111 -7.71 -4.47 -10.86
N VAL A 112 -8.08 -3.78 -11.95
CA VAL A 112 -7.32 -2.66 -12.54
C VAL A 112 -8.26 -1.46 -12.61
N LEU A 113 -7.82 -0.31 -12.14
CA LEU A 113 -8.63 0.91 -12.17
C LEU A 113 -8.95 1.28 -13.62
N LYS A 114 -10.23 1.22 -13.99
CA LYS A 114 -10.67 1.49 -15.35
C LYS A 114 -10.36 2.93 -15.75
N VAL A 115 -9.66 3.09 -16.86
CA VAL A 115 -9.42 4.37 -17.53
C VAL A 115 -10.59 4.61 -18.48
N ASP A 116 -11.42 5.60 -18.17
CA ASP A 116 -12.60 5.94 -18.95
C ASP A 116 -12.25 6.71 -20.23
N HIS A 117 -11.18 7.52 -20.17
CA HIS A 117 -10.69 8.30 -21.29
C HIS A 117 -9.21 8.59 -21.14
N ALA A 118 -8.49 8.69 -22.24
CA ALA A 118 -7.09 9.08 -22.25
C ALA A 118 -6.71 9.68 -23.61
N GLU A 119 -5.87 10.71 -23.60
CA GLU A 119 -5.52 11.48 -24.79
C GLU A 119 -4.14 12.11 -24.58
N ALA A 120 -3.39 12.30 -25.67
CA ALA A 120 -2.17 13.11 -25.66
C ALA A 120 -2.54 14.60 -25.50
N VAL A 121 -1.77 15.32 -24.69
CA VAL A 121 -1.86 16.79 -24.61
C VAL A 121 -0.99 17.40 -25.70
N ASP A 122 0.25 16.92 -25.80
CA ASP A 122 1.24 17.30 -26.79
C ASP A 122 2.22 16.14 -27.04
N ALA A 123 3.42 16.41 -27.57
CA ALA A 123 4.43 15.38 -27.86
C ALA A 123 5.02 14.73 -26.60
N ASP A 124 4.94 15.40 -25.47
CA ASP A 124 5.64 15.07 -24.22
C ASP A 124 4.68 14.71 -23.10
N ASP A 125 3.47 15.30 -23.08
CA ASP A 125 2.48 15.12 -22.02
C ASP A 125 1.18 14.49 -22.53
N ALA A 126 0.56 13.69 -21.66
CA ALA A 126 -0.73 13.06 -21.87
C ALA A 126 -1.58 13.13 -20.61
N PHE A 127 -2.86 12.80 -20.72
CA PHE A 127 -3.73 12.64 -19.57
C PHE A 127 -4.61 11.42 -19.66
N PHE A 128 -5.11 10.99 -18.51
CA PHE A 128 -6.18 10.01 -18.41
C PHE A 128 -7.23 10.42 -17.37
N ILE A 129 -8.45 9.95 -17.56
CA ILE A 129 -9.60 10.14 -16.68
C ILE A 129 -10.02 8.78 -16.13
N THR A 130 -10.19 8.72 -14.81
CA THR A 130 -10.69 7.55 -14.09
C THR A 130 -11.80 7.99 -13.14
N ARG A 131 -12.58 7.05 -12.63
CA ARG A 131 -13.42 7.30 -11.46
C ARG A 131 -12.57 7.65 -10.23
N TYR A 132 -13.11 8.50 -9.38
CA TYR A 132 -12.57 8.71 -8.03
C TYR A 132 -12.94 7.54 -7.12
N CYS A 133 -11.96 6.99 -6.40
CA CYS A 133 -12.16 5.93 -5.42
C CYS A 133 -12.44 6.55 -4.05
N SER A 134 -13.71 6.66 -3.66
CA SER A 134 -14.10 7.41 -2.45
C SER A 134 -13.71 6.72 -1.14
N ALA A 135 -13.53 5.39 -1.18
CA ALA A 135 -13.01 4.61 -0.06
C ALA A 135 -11.49 4.77 0.17
N GLY A 136 -10.82 5.58 -0.66
CA GLY A 136 -9.40 5.90 -0.52
C GLY A 136 -8.46 4.83 -1.07
N ASP A 137 -7.19 4.97 -0.69
CA ASP A 137 -6.13 4.05 -1.03
C ASP A 137 -5.72 3.16 0.16
N LEU A 138 -4.77 2.25 -0.07
CA LEU A 138 -4.33 1.33 0.98
C LEU A 138 -3.51 2.05 2.07
N ASP A 139 -2.89 3.21 1.82
CA ASP A 139 -2.31 4.01 2.91
C ASP A 139 -3.40 4.48 3.87
N ASP A 140 -4.56 4.91 3.37
CA ASP A 140 -5.70 5.31 4.20
C ASP A 140 -6.25 4.15 5.04
N GLU A 141 -6.37 2.95 4.46
CA GLU A 141 -6.75 1.75 5.22
C GLU A 141 -5.70 1.39 6.27
N LEU A 142 -4.40 1.37 5.91
CA LEU A 142 -3.32 1.03 6.84
C LEU A 142 -3.18 2.04 7.99
N ALA A 143 -3.56 3.31 7.77
CA ALA A 143 -3.56 4.35 8.79
C ALA A 143 -4.73 4.20 9.80
N THR A 144 -5.85 3.60 9.38
CA THR A 144 -7.10 3.57 10.15
C THR A 144 -7.41 2.20 10.76
N ARG A 145 -6.83 1.12 10.24
CA ARG A 145 -7.06 -0.23 10.74
C ARG A 145 -5.85 -1.15 10.57
N VAL A 146 -5.92 -2.30 11.24
CA VAL A 146 -4.94 -3.38 11.14
C VAL A 146 -5.60 -4.56 10.45
N PHE A 147 -4.89 -5.20 9.51
CA PHE A 147 -5.40 -6.37 8.82
C PHE A 147 -5.05 -7.65 9.57
N GLY A 148 -6.02 -8.56 9.61
CA GLY A 148 -5.76 -9.95 9.94
C GLY A 148 -4.97 -10.68 8.85
N PRO A 149 -4.33 -11.82 9.16
CA PRO A 149 -3.63 -12.61 8.16
C PRO A 149 -4.50 -13.04 6.96
N VAL A 150 -5.77 -13.40 7.20
CA VAL A 150 -6.71 -13.76 6.13
C VAL A 150 -7.11 -12.54 5.31
N GLU A 151 -7.39 -11.40 5.96
CA GLU A 151 -7.73 -10.15 5.27
C GLU A 151 -6.56 -9.63 4.42
N ALA A 152 -5.32 -9.77 4.90
CA ALA A 152 -4.12 -9.42 4.16
C ALA A 152 -3.94 -10.30 2.90
N ILE A 153 -4.19 -11.61 3.02
CA ILE A 153 -4.19 -12.53 1.87
C ILE A 153 -5.28 -12.12 0.88
N ASP A 154 -6.51 -11.89 1.34
CA ASP A 154 -7.65 -11.54 0.48
C ASP A 154 -7.43 -10.24 -0.27
N ALA A 155 -6.85 -9.24 0.41
CA ALA A 155 -6.49 -7.98 -0.22
C ALA A 155 -5.43 -8.19 -1.31
N LEU A 156 -4.36 -8.91 -1.00
CA LEU A 156 -3.26 -9.14 -1.94
C LEU A 156 -3.66 -10.05 -3.11
N LEU A 157 -4.60 -10.98 -2.92
CA LEU A 157 -5.15 -11.79 -4.02
C LEU A 157 -5.83 -10.91 -5.07
N GLN A 158 -6.58 -9.89 -4.67
CA GLN A 158 -7.22 -8.95 -5.60
C GLN A 158 -6.18 -8.05 -6.29
N PHE A 159 -5.30 -7.40 -5.53
CA PHE A 159 -4.26 -6.56 -6.13
C PHE A 159 -3.34 -7.35 -7.07
N GLY A 160 -2.91 -8.53 -6.64
CA GLY A 160 -2.07 -9.41 -7.46
C GLY A 160 -2.79 -9.95 -8.69
N ALA A 161 -4.13 -10.10 -8.67
CA ALA A 161 -4.90 -10.44 -9.86
C ALA A 161 -4.86 -9.31 -10.90
N GLY A 162 -4.92 -8.05 -10.46
CA GLY A 162 -4.70 -6.88 -11.32
C GLY A 162 -3.30 -6.89 -11.95
N VAL A 163 -2.27 -7.18 -11.13
CA VAL A 163 -0.87 -7.26 -11.61
C VAL A 163 -0.70 -8.41 -12.60
N SER A 164 -1.28 -9.58 -12.30
CA SER A 164 -1.24 -10.73 -13.20
C SER A 164 -1.92 -10.46 -14.54
N TYR A 165 -3.03 -9.72 -14.54
CA TYR A 165 -3.68 -9.26 -15.77
C TYR A 165 -2.78 -8.31 -16.55
N LEU A 166 -2.23 -7.27 -15.90
CA LEU A 166 -1.33 -6.31 -16.53
C LEU A 166 -0.10 -7.00 -17.16
N HIS A 167 0.45 -7.98 -16.45
CA HIS A 167 1.51 -8.84 -16.96
C HIS A 167 1.06 -9.62 -18.20
N GLY A 168 -0.14 -10.21 -18.20
CA GLY A 168 -0.71 -10.89 -19.36
C GLY A 168 -0.83 -10.00 -20.60
N GLU A 169 -1.11 -8.72 -20.40
CA GLU A 169 -1.16 -7.71 -21.48
C GLU A 169 0.23 -7.21 -21.92
N GLY A 170 1.32 -7.73 -21.33
CA GLY A 170 2.69 -7.39 -21.72
C GLY A 170 3.27 -6.14 -21.05
N TYR A 171 2.72 -5.74 -19.90
CA TYR A 171 3.13 -4.55 -19.15
C TYR A 171 3.63 -4.89 -17.74
N VAL A 172 4.47 -4.01 -17.19
CA VAL A 172 4.82 -3.96 -15.76
C VAL A 172 4.40 -2.64 -15.15
N HIS A 173 4.09 -2.64 -13.86
CA HIS A 173 3.61 -1.45 -13.15
C HIS A 173 4.73 -0.56 -12.63
N ARG A 174 5.79 -1.14 -12.04
CA ARG A 174 6.99 -0.47 -11.50
C ARG A 174 6.83 0.41 -10.25
N ASP A 175 5.62 0.71 -9.81
CA ASP A 175 5.35 1.59 -8.66
C ASP A 175 4.20 1.07 -7.79
N LEU A 176 4.14 -0.24 -7.56
CA LEU A 176 3.18 -0.83 -6.64
C LEU A 176 3.56 -0.48 -5.20
N LYS A 177 2.69 0.30 -4.56
CA LYS A 177 2.79 0.73 -3.16
C LYS A 177 1.39 1.08 -2.66
N PRO A 178 1.14 1.17 -1.35
CA PRO A 178 -0.21 1.35 -0.84
C PRO A 178 -0.98 2.56 -1.41
N SER A 179 -0.33 3.69 -1.67
CA SER A 179 -0.95 4.88 -2.30
C SER A 179 -1.39 4.70 -3.75
N ASN A 180 -0.97 3.61 -4.41
CA ASN A 180 -1.38 3.25 -5.78
C ASN A 180 -2.32 2.03 -5.80
N LEU A 181 -2.80 1.60 -4.63
CA LEU A 181 -3.68 0.46 -4.45
C LEU A 181 -4.99 0.94 -3.84
N PHE A 182 -6.06 0.96 -4.63
CA PHE A 182 -7.30 1.63 -4.26
C PHE A 182 -8.40 0.66 -3.85
N VAL A 183 -9.34 1.16 -3.06
CA VAL A 183 -10.61 0.51 -2.78
C VAL A 183 -11.71 1.29 -3.50
N THR A 184 -12.45 0.60 -4.36
CA THR A 184 -13.60 1.18 -5.07
C THR A 184 -14.85 1.16 -4.19
N ASP A 185 -15.87 1.92 -4.59
CA ASP A 185 -17.09 2.10 -3.79
C ASP A 185 -17.87 0.79 -3.57
N ASP A 186 -17.70 -0.21 -4.45
CA ASP A 186 -18.29 -1.54 -4.29
C ASP A 186 -17.45 -2.49 -3.41
N GLY A 187 -16.34 -1.99 -2.86
CA GLY A 187 -15.40 -2.73 -2.02
C GLY A 187 -14.34 -3.53 -2.79
N SER A 188 -14.35 -3.49 -4.13
CA SER A 188 -13.31 -4.14 -4.94
C SER A 188 -11.99 -3.42 -4.80
N ARG A 189 -10.91 -4.20 -4.79
CA ARG A 189 -9.53 -3.70 -4.70
C ARG A 189 -8.91 -3.67 -6.09
N VAL A 190 -8.36 -2.53 -6.46
CA VAL A 190 -7.82 -2.28 -7.79
C VAL A 190 -6.41 -1.68 -7.72
N ILE A 191 -5.55 -2.05 -8.66
CA ILE A 191 -4.28 -1.33 -8.89
C ILE A 191 -4.56 -0.09 -9.74
N GLY A 192 -3.86 1.01 -9.46
CA GLY A 192 -3.98 2.27 -10.20
C GLY A 192 -2.67 3.02 -10.28
N ASP A 193 -2.71 4.25 -10.78
CA ASP A 193 -1.53 5.04 -11.16
C ASP A 193 -0.67 4.39 -12.26
N PHE A 194 -1.18 4.50 -13.48
CA PHE A 194 -0.50 3.99 -14.68
C PHE A 194 0.61 4.90 -15.20
N GLY A 195 0.92 6.02 -14.53
CA GLY A 195 1.97 6.93 -14.96
C GLY A 195 3.37 6.29 -14.95
N SER A 196 3.53 5.16 -14.27
CA SER A 196 4.78 4.39 -14.21
C SER A 196 4.76 3.13 -15.06
N VAL A 197 3.63 2.79 -15.70
CA VAL A 197 3.45 1.54 -16.44
C VAL A 197 4.15 1.60 -17.78
N VAL A 198 4.86 0.52 -18.12
CA VAL A 198 5.64 0.41 -19.34
C VAL A 198 5.49 -0.96 -19.96
N ARG A 199 5.65 -1.01 -21.28
CA ARG A 199 5.65 -2.27 -22.02
C ARG A 199 6.94 -3.02 -21.76
N ILE A 200 6.84 -4.33 -21.64
CA ILE A 200 7.99 -5.22 -21.50
C ILE A 200 8.49 -5.54 -22.92
N GLY A 201 9.81 -5.48 -23.13
CA GLY A 201 10.45 -5.85 -24.38
C GLY A 201 10.46 -7.37 -24.62
N GLU A 202 10.97 -7.79 -25.78
CA GLU A 202 11.02 -9.22 -26.18
C GLU A 202 11.87 -10.08 -25.22
N ASP A 203 12.86 -9.47 -24.56
CA ASP A 203 13.73 -10.13 -23.57
C ASP A 203 13.13 -10.17 -22.14
N ASP A 204 11.84 -9.89 -21.98
CA ASP A 204 11.15 -9.75 -20.68
C ASP A 204 11.72 -8.63 -19.77
N VAL A 205 12.39 -7.65 -20.37
CA VAL A 205 13.01 -6.48 -19.70
C VAL A 205 12.28 -5.20 -20.07
N ALA A 206 12.09 -4.31 -19.09
CA ALA A 206 11.66 -2.94 -19.32
C ALA A 206 12.73 -1.94 -18.83
N ASN A 207 12.87 -0.81 -19.51
CA ASN A 207 13.74 0.27 -19.04
C ASN A 207 13.20 0.89 -17.74
N SER A 208 14.08 1.31 -16.85
CA SER A 208 13.74 1.99 -15.60
C SER A 208 14.38 3.37 -15.54
N LEU A 209 13.61 4.39 -15.92
CA LEU A 209 13.96 5.79 -15.72
C LEU A 209 13.26 6.25 -14.44
N SER A 210 13.84 5.91 -13.29
CA SER A 210 13.11 5.90 -12.01
C SER A 210 12.91 7.30 -11.40
N LYS A 211 11.65 7.70 -11.22
CA LYS A 211 11.19 8.69 -10.22
C LYS A 211 10.35 8.04 -9.10
N HIS A 212 10.40 6.71 -8.98
CA HIS A 212 9.60 5.92 -8.05
C HIS A 212 10.03 6.11 -6.59
N SER A 213 9.15 5.74 -5.66
CA SER A 213 9.49 5.72 -4.23
C SER A 213 10.62 4.71 -3.97
N ILE A 214 11.82 5.23 -3.64
CA ILE A 214 13.07 4.45 -3.58
C ILE A 214 12.96 3.18 -2.74
N ILE A 215 12.20 3.21 -1.64
CA ILE A 215 12.06 2.07 -0.72
C ILE A 215 11.38 0.85 -1.35
N TYR A 216 10.54 1.03 -2.37
CA TYR A 216 9.83 -0.04 -3.06
C TYR A 216 10.57 -0.55 -4.30
N ARG A 217 11.72 0.04 -4.63
CA ARG A 217 12.50 -0.37 -5.80
C ARG A 217 13.16 -1.73 -5.55
N PRO A 218 13.06 -2.69 -6.47
CA PRO A 218 13.71 -3.98 -6.30
C PRO A 218 15.25 -3.83 -6.52
N PRO A 219 16.10 -4.67 -5.91
CA PRO A 219 17.56 -4.54 -5.96
C PRO A 219 18.17 -4.45 -7.36
N GLU A 220 17.63 -5.20 -8.33
CA GLU A 220 18.11 -5.23 -9.72
C GLU A 220 17.93 -3.90 -10.45
N ASP A 221 16.96 -3.09 -10.01
CA ASP A 221 16.62 -1.80 -10.62
C ASP A 221 17.77 -0.79 -10.50
N PHE A 222 18.66 -0.96 -9.52
CA PHE A 222 19.82 -0.11 -9.27
C PHE A 222 21.09 -0.54 -10.02
N VAL A 223 21.12 -1.72 -10.66
CA VAL A 223 22.33 -2.24 -11.33
C VAL A 223 22.39 -1.85 -12.80
N GLY A 224 21.25 -1.84 -13.49
CA GLY A 224 21.20 -1.66 -14.93
C GLY A 224 20.04 -0.81 -15.43
N ASN A 225 19.29 -0.15 -14.54
CA ASN A 225 18.03 0.51 -14.89
C ASN A 225 17.08 -0.44 -15.63
N GLN A 226 17.04 -1.69 -15.19
CA GLN A 226 16.21 -2.75 -15.77
C GLN A 226 15.13 -3.15 -14.77
N PHE A 227 13.92 -3.26 -15.27
CA PHE A 227 12.77 -3.73 -14.50
C PHE A 227 12.18 -4.98 -15.13
N TYR A 228 11.68 -5.88 -14.29
CA TYR A 228 11.14 -7.18 -14.68
C TYR A 228 9.78 -7.40 -14.02
N ARG A 229 9.01 -8.39 -14.48
CA ARG A 229 7.76 -8.82 -13.82
C ARG A 229 7.98 -9.17 -12.35
N GLN A 230 9.13 -9.76 -12.05
CA GLN A 230 9.58 -10.09 -10.69
C GLN A 230 9.81 -8.86 -9.81
N GLY A 231 9.99 -7.67 -10.39
CA GLY A 231 10.03 -6.41 -9.68
C GLY A 231 8.67 -6.04 -9.08
N ASP A 232 7.59 -6.21 -9.84
CA ASP A 232 6.22 -6.02 -9.32
C ASP A 232 5.90 -7.06 -8.22
N ILE A 233 6.40 -8.29 -8.35
CA ILE A 233 6.26 -9.35 -7.33
C ILE A 233 6.98 -8.96 -6.03
N TYR A 234 8.17 -8.37 -6.14
CA TYR A 234 8.90 -7.82 -4.99
C TYR A 234 8.07 -6.76 -4.27
N GLN A 235 7.46 -5.84 -5.02
CA GLN A 235 6.59 -4.80 -4.47
C GLN A 235 5.32 -5.37 -3.82
N LEU A 236 4.67 -6.37 -4.42
CA LEU A 236 3.55 -7.09 -3.79
C LEU A 236 3.97 -7.76 -2.47
N GLY A 237 5.20 -8.28 -2.38
CA GLY A 237 5.76 -8.80 -1.14
C GLY A 237 5.91 -7.74 -0.05
N MET A 238 6.33 -6.52 -0.41
CA MET A 238 6.41 -5.38 0.51
C MET A 238 5.03 -4.92 0.98
N VAL A 239 4.05 -4.88 0.06
CA VAL A 239 2.65 -4.59 0.40
C VAL A 239 2.09 -5.65 1.35
N LEU A 240 2.38 -6.94 1.13
CA LEU A 240 2.00 -8.01 2.07
C LEU A 240 2.59 -7.80 3.46
N TYR A 241 3.87 -7.39 3.53
CA TYR A 241 4.53 -7.05 4.78
C TYR A 241 3.79 -5.93 5.52
N GLN A 242 3.41 -4.86 4.82
CA GLN A 242 2.66 -3.74 5.41
C GLN A 242 1.25 -4.11 5.84
N LEU A 243 0.51 -4.87 5.01
CA LEU A 243 -0.80 -5.41 5.37
C LEU A 243 -0.74 -6.18 6.69
N LEU A 244 0.32 -6.95 6.91
CA LEU A 244 0.52 -7.73 8.14
C LEU A 244 1.07 -6.91 9.33
N GLY A 245 1.06 -5.58 9.24
CA GLY A 245 1.51 -4.67 10.30
C GLY A 245 3.00 -4.35 10.28
N GLY A 246 3.70 -4.69 9.19
CA GLY A 246 5.05 -4.24 8.93
C GLY A 246 5.09 -2.73 8.66
N VAL A 247 6.20 -2.08 9.03
CA VAL A 247 6.35 -0.62 8.89
C VAL A 247 7.38 -0.30 7.83
N LEU A 248 6.96 0.47 6.82
CA LEU A 248 7.83 1.03 5.78
C LEU A 248 7.63 2.56 5.77
N PRO A 249 8.45 3.33 6.50
CA PRO A 249 8.29 4.77 6.56
C PRO A 249 8.51 5.43 5.20
N TYR A 250 7.67 6.40 4.86
CA TYR A 250 7.84 7.23 3.66
C TYR A 250 8.96 8.27 3.81
N GLU A 251 9.16 8.80 5.02
CA GLU A 251 10.22 9.77 5.29
C GLU A 251 11.60 9.10 5.18
N ILE A 252 12.45 9.65 4.32
CA ILE A 252 13.78 9.13 3.99
C ILE A 252 14.67 9.05 5.23
N GLU A 253 14.56 10.02 6.13
CA GLU A 253 15.34 10.13 7.36
C GLU A 253 15.16 8.94 8.28
N ASN A 254 13.99 8.28 8.26
CA ASN A 254 13.73 7.08 9.07
C ASN A 254 14.55 5.85 8.61
N TRP A 255 15.17 5.92 7.44
CA TRP A 255 16.07 4.90 6.90
C TRP A 255 17.54 5.20 7.13
N LEU A 256 17.86 6.35 7.74
CA LEU A 256 19.21 6.83 7.89
C LEU A 256 19.65 6.79 9.35
N THR A 257 20.93 6.53 9.56
CA THR A 257 21.55 6.70 10.88
C THR A 257 21.67 8.20 11.22
N PRO A 258 21.73 8.57 12.51
CA PRO A 258 21.98 9.97 12.89
C PRO A 258 23.24 10.57 12.25
N ARG A 259 24.27 9.73 12.03
CA ARG A 259 25.49 10.13 11.33
C ARG A 259 25.24 10.45 9.86
N GLN A 260 24.46 9.63 9.14
CA GLN A 260 24.10 9.90 7.74
C GLN A 260 23.27 11.18 7.61
N ILE A 261 22.32 11.41 8.53
CA ILE A 261 21.54 12.65 8.56
C ILE A 261 22.46 13.86 8.77
N ALA A 262 23.40 13.78 9.73
CA ALA A 262 24.35 14.86 9.98
C ALA A 262 25.28 15.15 8.78
N ILE A 263 25.71 14.11 8.05
CA ILE A 263 26.50 14.27 6.82
C ILE A 263 25.65 14.96 5.74
N GLY A 264 24.44 14.46 5.50
CA GLY A 264 23.55 15.01 4.47
C GLY A 264 23.16 16.46 4.76
N ALA A 265 22.93 16.84 6.02
CA ALA A 265 22.60 18.20 6.42
C ALA A 265 23.73 19.23 6.13
N ALA A 266 24.97 18.77 5.90
CA ALA A 266 26.09 19.61 5.52
C ALA A 266 26.28 19.76 4.00
N LEU A 267 25.49 19.04 3.19
CA LEU A 267 25.51 19.07 1.73
C LEU A 267 24.43 20.01 1.20
N ASP A 268 24.59 20.45 -0.06
CA ASP A 268 23.49 21.10 -0.79
C ASP A 268 22.34 20.12 -1.06
N ASP A 269 21.20 20.65 -1.51
CA ASP A 269 19.98 19.85 -1.66
C ASP A 269 20.14 18.69 -2.66
N PHE A 270 20.90 18.89 -3.74
CA PHE A 270 21.11 17.87 -4.76
C PHE A 270 22.01 16.75 -4.24
N ASP A 271 23.16 17.10 -3.68
CA ASP A 271 24.13 16.15 -3.13
C ASP A 271 23.56 15.43 -1.91
N ARG A 272 22.76 16.12 -1.08
CA ARG A 272 22.05 15.51 0.05
C ARG A 272 21.09 14.42 -0.42
N GLN A 273 20.27 14.70 -1.44
CA GLN A 273 19.32 13.72 -1.97
C GLN A 273 20.05 12.51 -2.59
N ALA A 274 21.12 12.75 -3.34
CA ALA A 274 21.94 11.68 -3.92
C ALA A 274 22.58 10.80 -2.82
N PHE A 275 23.12 11.43 -1.77
CA PHE A 275 23.71 10.72 -0.63
C PHE A 275 22.70 9.88 0.15
N TYR A 276 21.51 10.43 0.42
CA TYR A 276 20.42 9.71 1.08
C TYR A 276 19.93 8.54 0.24
N ASN A 277 19.74 8.74 -1.06
CA ASN A 277 19.34 7.68 -1.99
C ASN A 277 20.36 6.54 -2.02
N SER A 278 21.66 6.85 -2.11
CA SER A 278 22.74 5.85 -2.07
C SER A 278 22.76 5.05 -0.75
N SER A 279 22.48 5.74 0.36
CA SER A 279 22.39 5.10 1.68
C SER A 279 21.22 4.10 1.76
N ILE A 280 20.06 4.45 1.21
CA ILE A 280 18.89 3.57 1.17
C ILE A 280 19.10 2.41 0.19
N GLU A 281 19.67 2.68 -0.98
CA GLU A 281 20.04 1.65 -1.95
C GLU A 281 20.93 0.57 -1.30
N ALA A 282 21.90 0.97 -0.49
CA ALA A 282 22.76 0.04 0.23
C ALA A 282 21.98 -0.86 1.22
N LEU A 283 20.87 -0.38 1.80
CA LEU A 283 19.98 -1.19 2.65
C LEU A 283 19.16 -2.18 1.81
N ILE A 284 18.62 -1.72 0.68
CA ILE A 284 17.84 -2.54 -0.26
C ILE A 284 18.70 -3.69 -0.77
N ARG A 285 19.91 -3.41 -1.27
CA ARG A 285 20.85 -4.42 -1.79
C ARG A 285 21.29 -5.44 -0.74
N LYS A 286 21.27 -5.08 0.55
CA LYS A 286 21.58 -5.98 1.67
C LYS A 286 20.37 -6.76 2.19
N GLY A 287 19.16 -6.45 1.72
CA GLY A 287 17.93 -7.07 2.19
C GLY A 287 17.50 -6.62 3.59
N ASN A 288 18.01 -5.48 4.06
CA ASN A 288 17.79 -4.98 5.42
C ASN A 288 16.58 -4.04 5.55
N VAL A 289 15.71 -4.02 4.54
CA VAL A 289 14.51 -3.17 4.52
C VAL A 289 13.39 -3.79 5.36
N LEU A 290 13.21 -5.11 5.27
CA LEU A 290 12.11 -5.82 5.92
C LEU A 290 12.54 -6.44 7.25
N LYS A 291 11.85 -6.05 8.33
CA LYS A 291 12.05 -6.61 9.68
C LYS A 291 10.92 -7.58 9.98
N LEU A 292 11.03 -8.84 9.54
CA LEU A 292 9.94 -9.82 9.64
C LEU A 292 9.68 -10.28 11.07
N GLU A 293 10.67 -10.15 11.93
CA GLU A 293 10.60 -10.36 13.37
C GLU A 293 9.77 -9.29 14.10
N SER A 294 9.55 -8.13 13.47
CA SER A 294 8.69 -7.08 14.03
C SER A 294 7.20 -7.32 13.76
N LEU A 295 6.86 -8.28 12.90
CA LEU A 295 5.46 -8.60 12.59
C LEU A 295 4.73 -9.13 13.83
N PRO A 296 3.41 -8.88 13.94
CA PRO A 296 2.61 -9.36 15.06
C PRO A 296 2.74 -10.87 15.28
N PRO A 297 2.67 -11.34 16.54
CA PRO A 297 2.90 -12.74 16.89
C PRO A 297 1.87 -13.72 16.31
N TYR A 298 0.70 -13.24 15.91
CA TYR A 298 -0.34 -14.04 15.23
C TYR A 298 -0.09 -14.20 13.72
N VAL A 299 0.96 -13.56 13.16
CA VAL A 299 1.36 -13.75 11.76
C VAL A 299 2.17 -15.04 11.64
N PRO A 300 1.67 -16.05 10.92
CA PRO A 300 2.33 -17.36 10.83
C PRO A 300 3.60 -17.31 9.99
N ASP A 301 4.54 -18.22 10.30
CA ASP A 301 5.82 -18.34 9.57
C ASP A 301 5.64 -18.71 8.10
N THR A 302 4.50 -19.33 7.73
CA THR A 302 4.13 -19.57 6.34
C THR A 302 4.03 -18.27 5.55
N LEU A 303 3.36 -17.24 6.09
CA LEU A 303 3.27 -15.94 5.44
C LEU A 303 4.62 -15.21 5.43
N LYS A 304 5.39 -15.30 6.52
CA LYS A 304 6.76 -14.75 6.55
C LYS A 304 7.66 -15.38 5.48
N ARG A 305 7.49 -16.68 5.18
CA ARG A 305 8.18 -17.36 4.07
C ARG A 305 7.73 -16.84 2.70
N VAL A 306 6.44 -16.57 2.52
CA VAL A 306 5.93 -15.97 1.27
C VAL A 306 6.56 -14.60 1.04
N ILE A 307 6.59 -13.73 2.06
CA ILE A 307 7.24 -12.42 1.98
C ILE A 307 8.72 -12.57 1.63
N ARG A 308 9.46 -13.46 2.31
CA ARG A 308 10.88 -13.69 2.02
C ARG A 308 11.13 -14.13 0.58
N LYS A 309 10.28 -15.00 0.04
CA LYS A 309 10.42 -15.45 -1.34
C LYS A 309 10.06 -14.33 -2.32
N ALA A 310 8.97 -13.61 -2.11
CA ALA A 310 8.57 -12.50 -2.97
C ALA A 310 9.63 -11.38 -2.98
N CYS A 311 10.21 -11.07 -1.82
CA CYS A 311 11.20 -10.02 -1.64
C CYS A 311 12.66 -10.52 -1.70
N HIS A 312 12.92 -11.66 -2.35
CA HIS A 312 14.27 -12.19 -2.44
C HIS A 312 15.18 -11.24 -3.24
N LEU A 313 16.46 -11.13 -2.86
CA LEU A 313 17.41 -10.20 -3.48
C LEU A 313 17.67 -10.53 -4.95
N ASP A 314 17.95 -11.80 -5.22
CA ASP A 314 17.96 -12.34 -6.58
C ASP A 314 16.52 -12.51 -7.09
N LYS A 315 16.22 -11.87 -8.23
CA LYS A 315 14.90 -11.89 -8.88
C LYS A 315 14.49 -13.29 -9.31
N ASP A 316 15.44 -14.15 -9.71
CA ASP A 316 15.13 -15.48 -10.26
C ASP A 316 14.77 -16.48 -9.16
N SER A 317 15.12 -16.16 -7.92
CA SER A 317 14.70 -16.87 -6.72
C SER A 317 13.31 -16.45 -6.19
N ARG A 318 12.67 -15.44 -6.80
CA ARG A 318 11.30 -15.01 -6.45
C ARG A 318 10.25 -15.95 -7.06
N TYR A 319 8.97 -15.58 -6.98
CA TYR A 319 7.94 -16.26 -7.77
C TYR A 319 8.15 -15.91 -9.26
N PRO A 320 8.07 -16.89 -10.19
CA PRO A 320 8.24 -16.62 -11.61
C PRO A 320 7.18 -15.66 -12.16
N THR A 321 5.93 -15.82 -11.71
CA THR A 321 4.80 -14.98 -12.11
C THR A 321 3.98 -14.49 -10.91
N ALA A 322 3.20 -13.42 -11.12
CA ALA A 322 2.21 -12.99 -10.15
C ALA A 322 1.21 -14.12 -9.83
N ALA A 323 0.78 -14.88 -10.84
CA ALA A 323 -0.11 -16.02 -10.67
C ALA A 323 0.46 -17.10 -9.72
N ASP A 324 1.76 -17.38 -9.75
CA ASP A 324 2.41 -18.32 -8.82
C ASP A 324 2.38 -17.84 -7.37
N LEU A 325 2.57 -16.54 -7.15
CA LEU A 325 2.41 -15.91 -5.84
C LEU A 325 0.97 -16.05 -5.36
N LEU A 326 -0.02 -15.72 -6.20
CA LEU A 326 -1.44 -15.83 -5.86
C LEU A 326 -1.85 -17.27 -5.57
N ALA A 327 -1.41 -18.23 -6.37
CA ALA A 327 -1.66 -19.65 -6.14
C ALA A 327 -1.12 -20.10 -4.78
N THR A 328 0.09 -19.66 -4.43
CA THR A 328 0.69 -19.94 -3.11
C THR A 328 -0.14 -19.36 -1.98
N LEU A 329 -0.55 -18.09 -2.09
CA LEU A 329 -1.38 -17.40 -1.10
C LEU A 329 -2.75 -18.09 -0.93
N ASN A 330 -3.41 -18.43 -2.03
CA ASN A 330 -4.70 -19.11 -2.02
C ASN A 330 -4.61 -20.50 -1.35
N ASN A 331 -3.53 -21.25 -1.62
CA ASN A 331 -3.28 -22.55 -1.01
C ASN A 331 -3.09 -22.48 0.51
N ILE A 332 -2.43 -21.43 1.01
CA ILE A 332 -2.23 -21.25 2.45
C ILE A 332 -3.42 -20.58 3.14
N ARG A 333 -4.26 -19.81 2.42
CA ARG A 333 -5.39 -19.04 2.95
C ARG A 333 -6.27 -19.85 3.91
N ARG A 334 -6.60 -21.09 3.55
CA ARG A 334 -7.47 -21.98 4.37
C ARG A 334 -6.80 -22.55 5.62
N ARG A 335 -5.47 -22.45 5.71
CA ARG A 335 -4.64 -22.99 6.80
C ARG A 335 -4.19 -21.91 7.79
N VAL A 336 -4.47 -20.64 7.48
CA VAL A 336 -4.12 -19.50 8.31
C VAL A 336 -5.31 -19.16 9.21
N PHE A 337 -5.03 -18.82 10.46
CA PHE A 337 -6.03 -18.38 11.43
C PHE A 337 -6.50 -16.94 11.14
N ASP A 338 -7.82 -16.72 11.15
CA ASP A 338 -8.44 -15.40 10.94
C ASP A 338 -8.43 -14.58 12.24
N TRP A 339 -7.21 -14.20 12.64
CA TRP A 339 -6.96 -13.24 13.70
C TRP A 339 -7.28 -11.82 13.23
N ARG A 340 -8.00 -11.05 14.04
CA ARG A 340 -8.39 -9.66 13.77
C ARG A 340 -8.26 -8.81 15.04
N ILE A 341 -8.28 -7.49 14.87
CA ILE A 341 -8.36 -6.55 15.99
C ILE A 341 -9.75 -5.91 15.98
N ASP A 342 -10.63 -6.40 16.85
CA ASP A 342 -11.99 -5.91 17.00
C ASP A 342 -12.05 -4.97 18.22
N ASN A 343 -12.30 -3.67 18.00
CA ASN A 343 -12.33 -2.64 19.06
C ASN A 343 -11.09 -2.66 19.97
N GLY A 344 -9.90 -2.82 19.38
CA GLY A 344 -8.63 -2.90 20.10
C GLY A 344 -8.35 -4.25 20.78
N VAL A 345 -9.20 -5.25 20.59
CA VAL A 345 -9.05 -6.58 21.19
C VAL A 345 -8.72 -7.62 20.12
N LEU A 346 -7.64 -8.37 20.34
CA LEU A 346 -7.23 -9.45 19.45
C LEU A 346 -8.25 -10.60 19.50
N THR A 347 -8.87 -10.87 18.37
CA THR A 347 -10.02 -11.77 18.23
C THR A 347 -9.76 -12.77 17.11
N LEU A 348 -9.96 -14.05 17.39
CA LEU A 348 -9.88 -15.13 16.41
C LEU A 348 -11.28 -15.54 15.99
N ARG A 349 -11.54 -15.53 14.68
CA ARG A 349 -12.78 -16.02 14.09
C ARG A 349 -12.52 -17.36 13.41
N ASN A 350 -13.24 -18.41 13.80
CA ASN A 350 -13.17 -19.71 13.14
C ASN A 350 -14.57 -20.33 13.00
N ARG A 351 -15.15 -20.23 11.80
CA ARG A 351 -16.51 -20.66 11.50
C ARG A 351 -17.49 -20.05 12.52
N ASN A 352 -18.11 -20.89 13.36
CA ASN A 352 -19.08 -20.48 14.37
C ASN A 352 -18.46 -20.27 15.77
N ARG A 353 -17.12 -20.26 15.88
CA ARG A 353 -16.41 -20.07 17.15
C ARG A 353 -15.59 -18.79 17.08
N ILE A 354 -15.84 -17.90 18.04
CA ILE A 354 -15.07 -16.67 18.19
C ILE A 354 -14.41 -16.67 19.56
N TYR A 355 -13.12 -16.37 19.59
CA TYR A 355 -12.32 -16.23 20.80
C TYR A 355 -11.69 -14.85 20.81
N ARG A 356 -11.55 -14.24 21.99
CA ARG A 356 -10.78 -13.00 22.15
C ARG A 356 -9.78 -13.11 23.28
N ILE A 357 -8.66 -12.41 23.13
CA ILE A 357 -7.59 -12.34 24.13
C ILE A 357 -7.68 -10.99 24.84
N VAL A 358 -7.98 -11.02 26.13
CA VAL A 358 -8.17 -9.83 26.97
C VAL A 358 -7.02 -9.71 27.96
N PRO A 359 -6.31 -8.57 27.98
CA PRO A 359 -5.32 -8.28 29.02
C PRO A 359 -5.98 -8.19 30.40
N ALA A 360 -5.38 -8.84 31.41
CA ALA A 360 -5.87 -8.83 32.79
C ALA A 360 -4.69 -8.80 33.76
N GLY A 361 -4.31 -7.60 34.20
CA GLY A 361 -3.13 -7.40 35.04
C GLY A 361 -1.85 -7.78 34.29
N SER A 362 -1.11 -8.77 34.81
CA SER A 362 0.10 -9.31 34.17
C SER A 362 -0.16 -10.51 33.26
N GLN A 363 -1.42 -10.92 33.09
CA GLN A 363 -1.81 -12.11 32.32
C GLN A 363 -2.72 -11.76 31.15
N PHE A 364 -2.91 -12.73 30.27
CA PHE A 364 -3.85 -12.71 29.17
C PHE A 364 -4.92 -13.77 29.41
N HIS A 365 -6.17 -13.33 29.47
CA HIS A 365 -7.32 -14.22 29.56
C HIS A 365 -7.88 -14.48 28.17
N ILE A 366 -8.39 -15.69 27.96
CA ILE A 366 -9.11 -16.04 26.74
C ILE A 366 -10.59 -16.12 27.07
N GLU A 367 -11.40 -15.51 26.21
CA GLU A 367 -12.85 -15.58 26.31
C GLU A 367 -13.43 -16.13 25.01
N LYS A 368 -14.38 -17.05 25.13
CA LYS A 368 -15.11 -17.62 24.00
C LYS A 368 -16.47 -16.96 23.91
N GLN A 369 -16.88 -16.56 22.71
CA GLN A 369 -18.23 -16.05 22.48
C GLN A 369 -19.27 -17.16 22.74
N VAL A 370 -20.32 -16.80 23.46
CA VAL A 370 -21.52 -17.62 23.70
C VAL A 370 -22.74 -16.89 23.14
N SER A 371 -23.93 -17.49 23.21
CA SER A 371 -25.17 -16.88 22.68
C SER A 371 -25.40 -15.45 23.16
N VAL A 372 -25.04 -15.15 24.42
CA VAL A 372 -25.08 -13.81 25.00
C VAL A 372 -23.78 -13.54 25.73
N GLY A 373 -22.94 -12.68 25.14
CA GLY A 373 -21.69 -12.21 25.75
C GLY A 373 -20.50 -13.18 25.61
N TRP A 374 -19.62 -13.14 26.61
CA TRP A 374 -18.30 -13.79 26.57
C TRP A 374 -18.07 -14.65 27.79
N ARG A 375 -17.59 -15.88 27.58
CA ARG A 375 -17.29 -16.84 28.66
C ARG A 375 -15.78 -17.07 28.77
N ARG A 376 -15.22 -16.71 29.93
CA ARG A 376 -13.80 -16.92 30.25
C ARG A 376 -13.43 -18.41 30.22
N GLN A 377 -12.32 -18.72 29.55
CA GLN A 377 -11.71 -20.05 29.47
C GLN A 377 -10.57 -20.13 30.50
N ARG A 378 -10.87 -20.59 31.72
CA ARG A 378 -9.93 -20.54 32.87
C ARG A 378 -8.67 -21.38 32.66
N GLU A 379 -8.76 -22.43 31.86
CA GLU A 379 -7.66 -23.37 31.59
C GLU A 379 -6.68 -22.86 30.52
N LEU A 380 -7.01 -21.77 29.81
CA LEU A 380 -6.20 -21.28 28.69
C LEU A 380 -5.38 -20.02 29.03
N VAL A 381 -5.41 -19.56 30.28
CA VAL A 381 -4.69 -18.34 30.72
C VAL A 381 -3.20 -18.43 30.39
N SER A 382 -2.61 -17.32 29.98
CA SER A 382 -1.17 -17.25 29.70
C SER A 382 -0.56 -15.96 30.22
N ASP A 383 0.70 -16.02 30.65
CA ASP A 383 1.47 -14.84 31.06
C ASP A 383 2.01 -14.04 29.86
N THR A 384 1.92 -14.59 28.64
CA THR A 384 2.40 -13.93 27.42
C THR A 384 1.34 -13.94 26.32
N ILE A 385 1.39 -12.92 25.46
CA ILE A 385 0.48 -12.85 24.30
C ILE A 385 0.70 -14.00 23.32
N VAL A 386 1.95 -14.42 23.12
CA VAL A 386 2.32 -15.55 22.26
C VAL A 386 1.73 -16.86 22.80
N GLY A 387 1.85 -17.09 24.12
CA GLY A 387 1.25 -18.25 24.77
C GLY A 387 -0.28 -18.24 24.69
N ALA A 388 -0.91 -17.08 24.86
CA ALA A 388 -2.36 -16.94 24.70
C ALA A 388 -2.81 -17.28 23.26
N ILE A 389 -2.15 -16.74 22.24
CA ILE A 389 -2.42 -17.05 20.82
C ILE A 389 -2.30 -18.56 20.59
N THR A 390 -1.18 -19.16 21.01
CA THR A 390 -0.93 -20.60 20.86
C THR A 390 -2.00 -21.45 21.54
N ASN A 391 -2.45 -21.06 22.74
CA ASN A 391 -3.50 -21.76 23.47
C ASN A 391 -4.84 -21.73 22.72
N VAL A 392 -5.22 -20.58 22.14
CA VAL A 392 -6.45 -20.47 21.34
C VAL A 392 -6.33 -21.33 20.08
N GLU A 393 -5.21 -21.23 19.34
CA GLU A 393 -4.99 -21.97 18.09
C GLU A 393 -5.06 -23.49 18.31
N ARG A 394 -4.44 -24.01 19.38
CA ARG A 394 -4.52 -25.45 19.75
C ARG A 394 -5.94 -25.92 20.10
N THR A 395 -6.80 -25.00 20.54
CA THR A 395 -8.20 -25.36 20.88
C THR A 395 -9.05 -25.56 19.62
N ILE A 396 -8.59 -25.07 18.47
CA ILE A 396 -9.36 -25.06 17.22
C ILE A 396 -8.70 -25.81 16.06
N ALA A 397 -7.40 -26.10 16.14
CA ALA A 397 -6.68 -27.04 15.28
C ALA A 397 -7.18 -28.46 15.55
#